data_AF-A0A6C0FW13-F1
#
_entry.id   AF-A0A6C0FW13-F1
#
_cell.length_a   1.000
_cell.length_b   1.000
_cell.length_c   1.000
_cell.angle_alpha   90.00
_cell.angle_beta   90.00
_cell.angle_gamma   90.00
#
_symmetry.space_group_name_H-M   'P 1'
#
loop_
_entity.id
_entity.type
_entity.pdbx_description
1 polymer ?
#
loop_
_entity_poly.entity_id
_entity_poly.type
_entity_poly.pdbx_seq_one_letter_code
_entity_poly.pdbx_strand_id
1 'polypeptide(L)'
;MRTFAPLLSDIRLKWYLLREPKQAGKARMPQALADDIFIKQELIPITNYMPDIAALREYKDKLIFAAGDWTVKHKVWFADVAMKLAQETGSLFVTLPGAHVSFMDKARKWAEILDDCYKKSNK
;
A
#
# COMPACT_ATOMS: atom_id res chain seq x y z
N MET A 1 24.35 2.53 -2.08
CA MET A 1 23.79 1.87 -0.88
C MET A 1 22.78 0.82 -1.32
N ARG A 2 23.06 -0.48 -1.14
CA ARG A 2 22.06 -1.54 -1.33
C ARG A 2 21.12 -1.50 -0.12
N THR A 3 19.88 -1.05 -0.33
CA THR A 3 18.90 -0.92 0.76
C THR A 3 18.37 -2.29 1.14
N PHE A 4 18.78 -2.81 2.31
CA PHE A 4 18.24 -4.04 2.94
C PHE A 4 16.79 -3.88 3.46
N ALA A 5 16.18 -2.71 3.23
CA ALA A 5 14.87 -2.34 3.75
C ALA A 5 13.70 -3.30 3.40
N PRO A 6 13.57 -3.83 2.16
CA PRO A 6 12.49 -4.77 1.84
C PRO A 6 12.64 -6.09 2.62
N LEU A 7 13.88 -6.50 2.89
CA LEU A 7 14.20 -7.80 3.47
C LEU A 7 13.67 -7.95 4.90
N LEU A 8 13.78 -6.92 5.74
CA LEU A 8 13.34 -6.99 7.14
C LEU A 8 11.81 -7.06 7.25
N SER A 9 11.10 -6.26 6.47
CA SER A 9 9.63 -6.32 6.39
C SER A 9 9.16 -7.66 5.84
N ASP A 10 9.84 -8.21 4.83
CA ASP A 10 9.52 -9.54 4.29
C ASP A 10 9.75 -10.65 5.31
N ILE A 11 10.84 -10.57 6.08
CA ILE A 11 11.10 -11.51 7.18
C ILE A 11 9.98 -11.41 8.22
N ARG A 12 9.58 -10.21 8.65
CA ARG A 12 8.48 -10.03 9.61
C ARG A 12 7.16 -10.58 9.09
N LEU A 13 6.83 -10.33 7.82
CA LEU A 13 5.64 -10.89 7.18
C LEU A 13 5.66 -12.43 7.18
N LYS A 14 6.78 -13.04 6.79
CA LYS A 14 6.94 -14.50 6.82
C LYS A 14 6.74 -15.07 8.22
N TRP A 15 7.33 -14.43 9.23
CA TRP A 15 7.17 -14.84 10.64
C TRP A 15 5.72 -14.71 11.12
N TYR A 16 5.02 -13.66 10.73
CA TYR A 16 3.60 -13.49 11.03
C TYR A 16 2.76 -14.62 10.41
N LEU A 17 2.93 -14.88 9.11
CA LEU A 17 2.19 -15.93 8.38
C LEU A 17 2.48 -17.35 8.92
N LEU A 18 3.68 -17.59 9.45
CA LEU A 18 4.03 -18.86 10.09
C LEU A 18 3.29 -19.07 11.41
N ARG A 19 3.04 -17.99 12.16
CA ARG A 19 2.40 -18.01 13.48
C ARG A 19 0.88 -17.86 13.43
N GLU A 20 0.34 -17.50 12.27
CA GLU A 20 -1.10 -17.35 12.08
C GLU A 20 -1.81 -18.71 12.29
N PRO A 21 -2.84 -18.78 13.15
CA PRO A 21 -3.52 -20.03 13.44
C PRO A 21 -4.17 -20.58 12.16
N LYS A 22 -3.66 -21.70 11.67
CA LYS A 22 -4.20 -22.36 10.48
C LYS A 22 -5.55 -22.97 10.84
N GLN A 23 -6.59 -22.68 10.06
CA GLN A 23 -7.89 -23.34 10.20
C GLN A 23 -7.70 -24.86 10.03
N ALA A 24 -7.95 -25.61 11.10
CA ALA A 24 -7.85 -27.07 11.08
C ALA A 24 -8.96 -27.67 10.20
N GLY A 25 -8.61 -28.71 9.44
CA GLY A 25 -9.60 -29.56 8.75
C GLY A 25 -10.10 -29.11 7.38
N LYS A 26 -9.62 -27.99 6.82
CA LYS A 26 -9.93 -27.61 5.43
C LYS A 26 -8.75 -27.91 4.50
N ALA A 27 -8.98 -28.73 3.47
CA ALA A 27 -8.01 -28.90 2.40
C ALA A 27 -7.71 -27.54 1.77
N ARG A 28 -6.43 -27.16 1.71
CA ARG A 28 -6.05 -25.94 0.99
C ARG A 28 -6.19 -26.19 -0.49
N MET A 29 -6.84 -25.25 -1.17
CA MET A 29 -6.90 -25.23 -2.63
C MET A 29 -5.47 -25.21 -3.22
N PRO A 30 -5.24 -25.86 -4.37
CA PRO A 30 -3.97 -25.74 -5.08
C PRO A 30 -3.63 -24.27 -5.36
N GLN A 31 -2.37 -23.87 -5.18
CA GLN A 31 -1.92 -22.48 -5.32
C GLN A 31 -2.35 -21.87 -6.66
N ALA A 32 -2.15 -22.59 -7.78
CA ALA A 32 -2.52 -22.11 -9.11
C ALA A 32 -4.03 -21.83 -9.24
N LEU A 33 -4.88 -22.64 -8.61
CA LEU A 33 -6.33 -22.41 -8.62
C LEU A 33 -6.70 -21.24 -7.70
N ALA A 34 -6.04 -21.10 -6.55
CA ALA A 34 -6.22 -19.96 -5.66
C ALA A 34 -5.81 -18.64 -6.34
N ASP A 35 -4.69 -18.64 -7.07
CA ASP A 35 -4.21 -17.49 -7.83
C ASP A 35 -5.18 -17.14 -8.97
N ASP A 36 -5.69 -18.13 -9.72
CA ASP A 36 -6.65 -17.90 -10.81
C ASP A 36 -7.97 -17.31 -10.29
N ILE A 37 -8.49 -17.85 -9.19
CA ILE A 37 -9.69 -17.31 -8.53
C ILE A 37 -9.42 -15.89 -8.02
N PHE A 38 -8.30 -15.67 -7.32
CA PHE A 38 -7.94 -14.35 -6.80
C PHE A 38 -7.80 -13.32 -7.92
N ILE A 39 -7.14 -13.67 -9.02
CA ILE A 39 -6.99 -12.77 -10.16
C ILE A 39 -8.37 -12.43 -10.75
N LYS A 40 -9.18 -13.44 -11.07
CA LYS A 40 -10.43 -13.26 -11.81
C LYS A 40 -11.55 -12.64 -10.99
N GLN A 41 -11.68 -13.07 -9.74
CA GLN A 41 -12.80 -12.69 -8.88
C GLN A 41 -12.50 -11.47 -8.02
N GLU A 42 -11.23 -11.24 -7.64
CA GLU A 42 -10.86 -10.15 -6.72
C GLU A 42 -10.07 -9.05 -7.45
N LEU A 43 -8.94 -9.41 -8.08
CA LEU A 43 -8.04 -8.40 -8.65
C LEU A 43 -8.60 -7.70 -9.88
N ILE A 44 -9.24 -8.40 -10.83
CA ILE A 44 -9.79 -7.76 -12.04
C ILE A 44 -10.86 -6.71 -11.67
N PRO A 45 -11.85 -6.99 -10.79
CA PRO A 45 -12.79 -5.97 -10.35
C PRO A 45 -12.12 -4.79 -9.65
N ILE A 46 -11.16 -5.04 -8.74
CA ILE A 46 -10.47 -3.99 -7.98
C ILE A 46 -9.55 -3.14 -8.87
N THR A 47 -8.88 -3.75 -9.85
CA THR A 47 -7.96 -3.03 -10.74
C THR A 47 -8.67 -2.20 -11.80
N ASN A 48 -9.93 -2.51 -12.10
CA ASN A 48 -10.80 -1.70 -12.96
C ASN A 48 -11.64 -0.68 -12.18
N TYR A 49 -11.58 -0.69 -10.84
CA TYR A 49 -12.28 0.29 -10.03
C TYR A 49 -11.64 1.67 -10.21
N MET A 50 -12.45 2.64 -10.65
CA MET A 50 -12.11 4.05 -10.64
C MET A 50 -12.94 4.72 -9.54
N PRO A 51 -12.32 5.33 -8.51
CA PRO A 51 -13.07 6.10 -7.53
C PRO A 51 -13.68 7.34 -8.17
N ASP A 52 -14.71 7.89 -7.55
CA ASP A 52 -15.30 9.18 -7.98
C ASP A 52 -14.29 10.32 -7.78
N ILE A 53 -13.56 10.64 -8.85
CA ILE A 53 -12.51 11.67 -8.85
C ILE A 53 -13.09 13.06 -8.56
N ALA A 54 -14.33 13.32 -8.98
CA ALA A 54 -14.97 14.61 -8.73
C ALA A 54 -15.23 14.79 -7.22
N ALA A 55 -15.80 13.77 -6.57
CA ALA A 55 -16.00 13.78 -5.12
C ALA A 55 -14.66 13.89 -4.38
N LEU A 56 -13.62 13.18 -4.81
CA LEU A 56 -12.29 13.27 -4.17
C LEU A 56 -11.66 14.66 -4.30
N ARG A 57 -11.87 15.37 -5.41
CA ARG A 57 -11.38 16.76 -5.59
C ARG A 57 -11.97 17.73 -4.57
N GLU A 58 -13.23 17.55 -4.17
CA GLU A 58 -13.87 18.40 -3.15
C GLU A 58 -13.20 18.31 -1.79
N TYR A 59 -12.57 17.16 -1.49
CA TYR A 59 -11.88 16.90 -0.23
C TYR A 59 -10.36 16.88 -0.38
N LYS A 60 -9.81 17.45 -1.47
CA LYS A 60 -8.39 17.30 -1.83
C LYS A 60 -7.41 17.66 -0.69
N ASP A 61 -7.77 18.62 0.15
CA ASP A 61 -6.93 19.10 1.26
C ASP A 61 -6.89 18.13 2.44
N LYS A 62 -7.87 17.20 2.52
CA LYS A 62 -7.97 16.14 3.53
C LYS A 62 -7.39 14.81 3.04
N LEU A 63 -7.01 14.71 1.77
CA LEU A 63 -6.49 13.50 1.16
C LEU A 63 -4.97 13.51 1.14
N ILE A 64 -4.37 12.43 1.62
CA ILE A 64 -2.93 12.18 1.55
C ILE A 64 -2.74 10.86 0.81
N PHE A 65 -2.17 10.93 -0.40
CA PHE A 65 -1.71 9.76 -1.11
C PHE A 65 -0.25 9.48 -0.74
N ALA A 66 0.09 8.22 -0.54
CA ALA A 66 1.43 7.85 -0.11
C ALA A 66 1.94 6.58 -0.78
N ALA A 67 3.24 6.56 -1.05
CA ALA A 67 3.94 5.36 -1.50
C ALA A 67 5.33 5.27 -0.87
N GLY A 68 5.86 4.05 -0.78
CA GLY A 68 7.22 3.82 -0.27
C GLY A 68 8.30 4.40 -1.19
N ASP A 69 9.39 4.95 -0.65
CA ASP A 69 10.53 5.48 -1.41
C ASP A 69 11.15 4.44 -2.33
N TRP A 70 11.23 3.19 -1.86
CA TRP A 70 11.71 2.07 -2.63
C TRP A 70 10.72 1.75 -3.75
N THR A 71 9.42 1.76 -3.46
CA THR A 71 8.37 1.52 -4.44
C THR A 71 8.40 2.54 -5.58
N VAL A 72 8.49 3.83 -5.23
CA VAL A 72 8.61 4.93 -6.21
C VAL A 72 9.88 4.78 -7.03
N LYS A 73 11.03 4.56 -6.37
CA LYS A 73 12.33 4.39 -7.04
C LYS A 73 12.35 3.24 -8.04
N HIS A 74 11.66 2.13 -7.73
CA HIS A 74 11.64 0.93 -8.58
C HIS A 74 10.42 0.88 -9.50
N LYS A 75 9.62 1.96 -9.58
CA LYS A 75 8.45 2.07 -10.47
C LYS A 75 7.49 0.89 -10.33
N VAL A 76 7.23 0.48 -9.09
CA VAL A 76 6.25 -0.58 -8.84
C VAL A 76 4.86 -0.01 -9.12
N TRP A 77 4.02 -0.76 -9.82
CA TRP A 77 2.76 -0.29 -10.40
C TRP A 77 1.85 0.51 -9.44
N PHE A 78 1.78 0.13 -8.16
CA PHE A 78 0.92 0.83 -7.19
C PHE A 78 1.45 2.19 -6.73
N ALA A 79 2.75 2.49 -6.92
CA ALA A 79 3.25 3.86 -6.74
C ALA A 79 2.68 4.79 -7.81
N ASP A 80 2.61 4.32 -9.06
CA ASP A 80 2.04 5.11 -10.16
C ASP A 80 0.57 5.41 -9.93
N VAL A 81 -0.19 4.46 -9.36
CA VAL A 81 -1.60 4.68 -8.99
C VAL A 81 -1.72 5.79 -7.94
N ALA A 82 -0.95 5.73 -6.85
CA ALA A 82 -1.00 6.74 -5.79
C ALA A 82 -0.59 8.13 -6.30
N MET A 83 0.44 8.21 -7.15
CA MET A 83 0.88 9.47 -7.76
C MET A 83 -0.17 10.05 -8.73
N LYS A 84 -0.77 9.21 -9.58
CA LYS A 84 -1.83 9.64 -10.51
C LYS A 84 -3.05 10.13 -9.77
N LEU A 85 -3.51 9.43 -8.74
CA LEU A 85 -4.65 9.88 -7.95
C LEU A 85 -4.37 11.25 -7.29
N ALA A 86 -3.20 11.43 -6.69
CA ALA A 86 -2.82 12.72 -6.13
C ALA A 86 -2.82 13.85 -7.17
N GLN A 87 -2.28 13.57 -8.36
CA GLN A 87 -2.27 14.53 -9.47
C GLN A 87 -3.69 14.86 -9.95
N GLU A 88 -4.52 13.83 -10.16
CA GLU A 88 -5.89 13.99 -10.67
C GLU A 88 -6.78 14.74 -9.68
N THR A 89 -6.60 14.55 -8.37
CA THR A 89 -7.39 15.23 -7.34
C THR A 89 -6.79 16.57 -6.91
N GLY A 90 -5.54 16.85 -7.28
CA GLY A 90 -4.78 17.99 -6.76
C GLY A 90 -4.46 17.87 -5.26
N SER A 91 -4.38 16.63 -4.75
CA SER A 91 -4.10 16.32 -3.35
C SER A 91 -2.62 16.16 -3.07
N LEU A 92 -2.27 16.07 -1.78
CA LEU A 92 -0.90 15.85 -1.34
C LEU A 92 -0.45 14.42 -1.67
N PHE A 93 0.72 14.30 -2.31
CA PHE A 93 1.46 13.05 -2.40
C PHE A 93 2.69 13.10 -1.49
N VAL A 94 2.91 12.05 -0.69
CA VAL A 94 4.11 11.91 0.15
C VAL A 94 4.80 10.58 -0.05
N THR A 95 6.13 10.61 0.11
CA THR A 95 6.93 9.39 0.09
C THR A 95 7.21 8.93 1.52
N LEU A 96 6.91 7.66 1.79
CA LEU A 96 7.17 7.00 3.08
C LEU A 96 8.43 6.14 2.98
N PRO A 97 9.19 5.93 4.07
CA PRO A 97 10.40 5.13 4.00
C PRO A 97 10.08 3.65 3.78
N GLY A 98 10.73 3.01 2.80
CA GLY A 98 10.61 1.58 2.50
C GLY A 98 9.66 1.22 1.36
N ALA A 99 9.05 0.05 1.45
CA ALA A 99 8.17 -0.54 0.44
C ALA A 99 6.74 -0.72 0.98
N HIS A 100 5.88 -1.45 0.26
CA HIS A 100 4.46 -1.66 0.58
C HIS A 100 4.20 -2.10 2.04
N VAL A 101 5.02 -3.02 2.54
CA VAL A 101 4.87 -3.61 3.87
C VAL A 101 5.78 -2.99 4.93
N SER A 102 6.48 -1.89 4.61
CA SER A 102 7.42 -1.27 5.56
C SER A 102 6.75 -0.58 6.75
N PHE A 103 5.42 -0.51 6.81
CA PHE A 103 4.72 -0.19 8.07
C PHE A 103 5.07 -1.20 9.17
N MET A 104 5.38 -2.46 8.82
CA MET A 104 5.70 -3.50 9.80
C MET A 104 6.99 -3.22 10.57
N ASP A 105 7.97 -2.52 9.99
CA ASP A 105 9.25 -2.20 10.62
C ASP A 105 9.50 -0.70 10.82
N LYS A 106 8.75 0.17 10.13
CA LYS A 106 8.90 1.63 10.16
C LYS A 106 7.62 2.39 10.54
N ALA A 107 6.65 1.72 11.17
CA ALA A 107 5.38 2.32 11.63
C ALA A 107 5.55 3.68 12.28
N ARG A 108 6.49 3.81 13.24
CA ARG A 108 6.74 5.07 13.95
C ARG A 108 7.10 6.20 13.00
N LYS A 109 7.98 5.93 12.01
CA LYS A 109 8.40 6.96 11.07
C LYS A 109 7.30 7.31 10.08
N TRP A 110 6.47 6.34 9.69
CA TRP A 110 5.29 6.60 8.88
C TRP A 110 4.29 7.48 9.63
N ALA A 111 4.01 7.18 10.90
CA ALA A 111 3.13 7.97 11.74
C ALA A 111 3.60 9.41 11.89
N GLU A 112 4.89 9.64 12.17
CA GLU A 112 5.49 10.98 12.24
C GLU A 112 5.25 11.79 10.95
N ILE A 113 5.53 11.19 9.78
CA ILE A 113 5.36 11.87 8.48
C ILE A 113 3.89 12.18 8.21
N LEU A 114 2.99 11.24 8.47
CA LEU A 114 1.56 11.41 8.23
C LEU A 114 0.94 12.44 9.18
N ASP A 115 1.36 12.47 10.45
CA ASP A 115 0.92 13.47 11.43
C ASP A 115 1.38 14.88 11.04
N ASP A 116 2.62 15.03 10.57
CA ASP A 116 3.12 16.31 10.04
C ASP A 116 2.32 16.79 8.84
N CYS A 117 1.88 15.88 7.96
CA CYS A 117 1.03 16.21 6.83
C CYS A 117 -0.36 16.63 7.28
N TYR A 118 -0.98 15.86 8.18
CA TYR A 118 -2.30 16.15 8.73
C TYR A 118 -2.35 17.52 9.43
N LYS A 119 -1.30 17.88 10.19
CA LYS A 119 -1.19 19.19 10.85
C LYS A 119 -1.03 20.34 9.87
N LYS A 120 -0.39 20.14 8.72
CA LYS A 120 -0.24 21.16 7.67
C LYS A 120 -1.54 21.40 6.92
N SER A 121 -2.32 20.35 6.67
CA SER A 121 -3.62 20.43 5.99
C SER A 121 -4.72 21.12 6.81
N ASN A 122 -4.57 21.21 8.13
CA ASN A 122 -5.57 21.79 9.05
C ASN A 122 -5.16 23.19 9.60
N LYS A 123 -4.21 23.86 8.96
CA LYS A 123 -3.86 25.26 9.22
C LYS A 123 -4.39 26.14 8.09
#